data_AF-A0A645H7K2-F1
#
_entry.id   AF-A0A645H7K2-F1
#
_cell.length_a   1.000
_cell.length_b   1.000
_cell.length_c   1.000
_cell.angle_alpha   90.00
_cell.angle_beta   90.00
_cell.angle_gamma   90.00
#
_symmetry.space_group_name_H-M   'P 1'
#
loop_
_entity.id
_entity.type
_entity.pdbx_description
1 polymer ?
#
loop_
_entity_poly.entity_id
_entity_poly.type
_entity_poly.pdbx_seq_one_letter_code
_entity_poly.pdbx_strand_id
1 'polypeptide(L)'
;MFPTASTHKLVVALAVYKYLYPEASATKKKQYDQHIKDMMVISDNPAFYALLDEIEATKPAALTQVLADLQLKQTRIHSREAFSKYGYHSVTTPYEMSVVFKTIYNENYLGKEMSAILKEELAHTIWRDEIPRFMQKSKVMNKTGQLPGMMCDVGIVDDGKDRILISIFTTSANTEEYTSNFIANLSAKAYNALRTR
;
A
#
# COMPACT_ATOMS: atom_id res chain seq x y z
N MET A 1 11.52 -8.11 -8.81
CA MET A 1 10.06 -8.00 -9.06
C MET A 1 9.34 -8.94 -8.12
N PHE A 2 8.25 -8.50 -7.52
CA PHE A 2 7.40 -9.29 -6.64
C PHE A 2 5.95 -9.08 -7.02
N PRO A 3 5.04 -10.05 -6.79
CA PRO A 3 3.62 -9.74 -6.81
C PRO A 3 3.32 -8.64 -5.78
N THR A 4 2.38 -7.76 -6.07
CA THR A 4 2.00 -6.72 -5.10
C THR A 4 1.26 -7.29 -3.91
N ALA A 5 0.59 -8.44 -4.08
CA ALA A 5 -0.48 -8.87 -3.18
C ALA A 5 -1.39 -7.67 -2.86
N SER A 6 -1.83 -7.49 -1.61
CA SER A 6 -2.72 -6.38 -1.23
C SER A 6 -2.08 -4.99 -1.21
N THR A 7 -0.77 -4.82 -1.47
CA THR A 7 -0.15 -3.49 -1.51
C THR A 7 -0.57 -2.66 -2.73
N HIS A 8 -1.10 -3.28 -3.79
CA HIS A 8 -1.66 -2.54 -4.94
C HIS A 8 -2.86 -1.66 -4.56
N LYS A 9 -3.52 -1.95 -3.44
CA LYS A 9 -4.66 -1.16 -2.93
C LYS A 9 -4.26 0.29 -2.66
N LEU A 10 -2.99 0.54 -2.35
CA LEU A 10 -2.43 1.90 -2.21
C LEU A 10 -2.54 2.67 -3.54
N VAL A 11 -2.16 2.05 -4.65
CA VAL A 11 -2.20 2.68 -5.98
C VAL A 11 -3.64 2.95 -6.42
N VAL A 12 -4.57 2.02 -6.13
CA VAL A 12 -6.01 2.24 -6.39
C VAL A 12 -6.56 3.39 -5.54
N ALA A 13 -6.26 3.44 -4.24
CA ALA A 13 -6.68 4.54 -3.38
C ALA A 13 -6.17 5.91 -3.89
N LEU A 14 -4.89 5.97 -4.31
CA LEU A 14 -4.33 7.17 -4.93
C LEU A 14 -5.09 7.56 -6.21
N ALA A 15 -5.40 6.59 -7.09
CA ALA A 15 -6.14 6.85 -8.32
C ALA A 15 -7.54 7.38 -8.05
N VAL A 16 -8.28 6.76 -7.12
CA VAL A 16 -9.63 7.19 -6.73
C VAL A 16 -9.59 8.60 -6.16
N TYR A 17 -8.76 8.87 -5.15
CA TYR A 17 -8.70 10.20 -4.54
C TYR A 17 -8.25 11.29 -5.50
N LYS A 18 -7.33 10.97 -6.43
CA LYS A 18 -6.81 11.96 -7.37
C LYS A 18 -7.75 12.25 -8.54
N TYR A 19 -8.34 11.21 -9.12
CA TYR A 19 -8.95 11.30 -10.45
C TYR A 19 -10.48 11.10 -10.46
N LEU A 20 -11.04 10.44 -9.46
CA LEU A 20 -12.50 10.19 -9.39
C LEU A 20 -13.15 11.07 -8.32
N TYR A 21 -12.53 11.17 -7.14
CA TYR A 21 -13.08 11.87 -5.99
C TYR A 21 -13.41 13.35 -6.25
N PRO A 22 -12.59 14.17 -6.97
CA PRO A 22 -12.90 15.59 -7.17
C PRO A 22 -14.22 15.83 -7.91
N GLU A 23 -14.56 14.96 -8.86
CA GLU A 23 -15.75 15.06 -9.71
C GLU A 23 -16.96 14.30 -9.13
N ALA A 24 -16.77 13.53 -8.07
CA ALA A 24 -17.78 12.66 -7.49
C ALA A 24 -18.86 13.43 -6.70
N SER A 25 -20.09 12.93 -6.77
CA SER A 25 -21.19 13.39 -5.91
C SER A 25 -20.88 13.11 -4.43
N ALA A 26 -21.54 13.81 -3.51
CA ALA A 26 -21.34 13.60 -2.07
C ALA A 26 -21.60 12.15 -1.63
N THR A 27 -22.60 11.48 -2.22
CA THR A 27 -22.88 10.06 -1.96
C THR A 27 -21.75 9.17 -2.44
N LYS A 28 -21.22 9.43 -3.64
CA LYS A 28 -20.14 8.62 -4.22
C LYS A 28 -18.82 8.83 -3.48
N LYS A 29 -18.53 10.06 -3.01
CA LYS A 29 -17.39 10.35 -2.12
C LYS A 29 -17.44 9.50 -0.85
N LYS A 30 -18.59 9.43 -0.17
CA LYS A 30 -18.76 8.56 1.01
C LYS A 30 -18.52 7.09 0.71
N GLN A 31 -18.96 6.61 -0.45
CA GLN A 31 -18.71 5.22 -0.89
C GLN A 31 -17.21 4.98 -1.14
N TYR A 32 -16.52 5.92 -1.81
CA TYR A 32 -15.07 5.84 -2.01
C TYR A 32 -14.31 5.82 -0.70
N ASP A 33 -14.66 6.71 0.25
CA ASP A 33 -14.04 6.74 1.58
C ASP A 33 -14.24 5.42 2.32
N GLN A 34 -15.44 4.84 2.28
CA GLN A 34 -15.72 3.55 2.90
C GLN A 34 -14.90 2.42 2.26
N HIS A 35 -14.88 2.32 0.93
CA HIS A 35 -14.12 1.28 0.25
C HIS A 35 -12.61 1.43 0.46
N ILE A 36 -12.08 2.65 0.48
CA ILE A 36 -10.66 2.90 0.78
C ILE A 36 -10.35 2.52 2.22
N LYS A 37 -11.21 2.87 3.18
CA LYS A 37 -11.09 2.41 4.57
C LYS A 37 -11.05 0.89 4.66
N ASP A 38 -11.99 0.18 4.03
CA ASP A 38 -12.04 -1.28 4.08
C ASP A 38 -10.78 -1.91 3.46
N MET A 39 -10.28 -1.33 2.36
CA MET A 39 -9.02 -1.74 1.73
C MET A 39 -7.79 -1.52 2.63
N MET A 40 -7.73 -0.41 3.37
CA MET A 40 -6.56 -0.09 4.20
C MET A 40 -6.60 -0.83 5.55
N VAL A 41 -7.76 -0.85 6.20
CA VAL A 41 -7.92 -1.33 7.57
C VAL A 41 -7.99 -2.85 7.64
N ILE A 42 -8.82 -3.48 6.81
CA ILE A 42 -9.07 -4.93 6.82
C ILE A 42 -8.62 -5.64 5.54
N SER A 43 -8.03 -4.90 4.59
CA SER A 43 -7.52 -5.45 3.33
C SER A 43 -8.62 -6.05 2.43
N ASP A 44 -9.82 -5.47 2.45
CA ASP A 44 -11.00 -6.00 1.76
C ASP A 44 -10.82 -6.09 0.23
N ASN A 45 -11.02 -7.29 -0.33
CA ASN A 45 -10.90 -7.53 -1.77
C ASN A 45 -12.15 -7.08 -2.56
N PRO A 46 -13.39 -7.31 -2.10
CA PRO A 46 -14.58 -6.75 -2.75
C PRO A 46 -14.52 -5.23 -2.97
N ALA A 47 -14.12 -4.45 -1.97
CA ALA A 47 -13.95 -3.00 -2.05
C ALA A 47 -12.88 -2.62 -3.09
N PHE A 48 -11.78 -3.38 -3.15
CA PHE A 48 -10.77 -3.19 -4.18
C PHE A 48 -11.34 -3.38 -5.59
N TYR A 49 -12.05 -4.48 -5.85
CA TYR A 49 -12.63 -4.72 -7.17
C TYR A 49 -13.72 -3.72 -7.53
N ALA A 50 -14.56 -3.32 -6.57
CA ALA A 50 -15.57 -2.27 -6.80
C ALA A 50 -14.95 -0.94 -7.27
N LEU A 51 -13.82 -0.53 -6.66
CA LEU A 51 -13.11 0.68 -7.07
C LEU A 51 -12.33 0.49 -8.38
N LEU A 52 -11.76 -0.71 -8.61
CA LEU A 52 -11.07 -1.03 -9.85
C LEU A 52 -12.04 -0.98 -11.04
N ASP A 53 -13.19 -1.63 -10.92
CA ASP A 53 -14.24 -1.67 -11.94
C ASP A 53 -14.76 -0.26 -12.25
N GLU A 54 -14.94 0.58 -11.21
CA GLU A 54 -15.30 1.98 -11.38
C GLU A 54 -14.23 2.78 -12.13
N ILE A 55 -12.94 2.59 -11.80
CA ILE A 55 -11.83 3.22 -12.53
C ILE A 55 -11.87 2.78 -13.99
N GLU A 56 -11.98 1.49 -14.27
CA GLU A 56 -12.01 0.96 -15.64
C GLU A 56 -13.21 1.51 -16.44
N ALA A 57 -14.38 1.65 -15.80
CA ALA A 57 -15.58 2.16 -16.43
C ALA A 57 -15.58 3.68 -16.67
N THR A 58 -15.01 4.46 -15.76
CA THR A 58 -15.19 5.94 -15.74
C THR A 58 -13.93 6.72 -16.05
N LYS A 59 -12.76 6.24 -15.65
CA LYS A 59 -11.46 6.90 -15.78
C LYS A 59 -10.34 5.87 -16.02
N PRO A 60 -10.36 5.09 -17.12
CA PRO A 60 -9.47 3.93 -17.32
C PRO A 60 -7.98 4.28 -17.32
N ALA A 61 -7.62 5.53 -17.60
CA ALA A 61 -6.24 6.02 -17.54
C ALA A 61 -5.75 6.35 -16.11
N ALA A 62 -6.62 6.38 -15.09
CA ALA A 62 -6.26 6.86 -13.76
C ALA A 62 -5.12 6.04 -13.13
N LEU A 63 -5.15 4.71 -13.25
CA LEU A 63 -4.09 3.86 -12.71
C LEU A 63 -2.76 4.08 -13.43
N THR A 64 -2.76 4.07 -14.76
CA THR A 64 -1.53 4.30 -15.53
C THR A 64 -0.98 5.69 -15.30
N GLN A 65 -1.85 6.68 -15.04
CA GLN A 65 -1.42 8.03 -14.73
C GLN A 65 -0.79 8.14 -13.33
N VAL A 66 -1.32 7.47 -12.29
CA VAL A 66 -0.61 7.35 -10.99
C VAL A 66 0.77 6.74 -11.17
N LEU A 67 0.89 5.66 -11.96
CA LEU A 67 2.20 5.03 -12.21
C LEU A 67 3.16 5.99 -12.91
N ALA A 68 2.68 6.77 -13.88
CA ALA A 68 3.48 7.75 -14.60
C ALA A 68 3.91 8.93 -13.71
N ASP A 69 2.98 9.53 -12.96
CA ASP A 69 3.21 10.67 -12.08
C ASP A 69 4.27 10.35 -11.01
N LEU A 70 4.23 9.12 -10.49
CA LEU A 70 5.16 8.64 -9.46
C LEU A 70 6.41 7.97 -10.06
N GLN A 71 6.54 7.94 -11.39
CA GLN A 71 7.65 7.34 -12.12
C GLN A 71 7.89 5.86 -11.77
N LEU A 72 6.81 5.10 -11.54
CA LEU A 72 6.85 3.68 -11.18
C LEU A 72 6.99 2.83 -12.44
N LYS A 73 8.22 2.77 -12.95
CA LYS A 73 8.55 2.12 -14.24
C LYS A 73 8.36 0.60 -14.22
N GLN A 74 8.50 -0.04 -13.08
CA GLN A 74 8.43 -1.50 -12.93
C GLN A 74 7.07 -1.99 -12.45
N THR A 75 6.33 -1.15 -11.74
CA THR A 75 5.01 -1.48 -11.19
C THR A 75 4.00 -1.63 -12.30
N ARG A 76 3.18 -2.68 -12.19
CA ARG A 76 2.05 -2.95 -13.07
C ARG A 76 0.89 -3.39 -12.18
N ILE A 77 -0.31 -2.93 -12.48
CA ILE A 77 -1.55 -3.26 -11.75
C ILE A 77 -2.51 -3.82 -12.78
N HIS A 78 -3.08 -4.99 -12.52
CA HIS A 78 -4.06 -5.65 -13.40
C HIS A 78 -3.60 -5.80 -14.87
N SER A 79 -2.32 -6.11 -15.10
CA SER A 79 -1.70 -6.14 -16.43
C SER A 79 -1.60 -7.57 -16.98
N ARG A 80 -2.02 -7.76 -18.24
CA ARG A 80 -1.80 -9.02 -18.97
C ARG A 80 -0.33 -9.28 -19.28
N GLU A 81 0.41 -8.23 -19.64
CA GLU A 81 1.86 -8.32 -19.90
C GLU A 81 2.62 -8.78 -18.64
N ALA A 82 2.26 -8.23 -17.46
CA ALA A 82 2.85 -8.66 -16.20
C ALA A 82 2.56 -10.14 -15.92
N PHE A 83 1.34 -10.60 -16.18
CA PHE A 83 0.98 -12.00 -16.00
C PHE A 83 1.79 -12.91 -16.92
N SER A 84 1.90 -12.59 -18.21
CA SER A 84 2.72 -13.37 -19.15
C SER A 84 4.20 -13.44 -18.75
N LYS A 85 4.73 -12.39 -18.12
CA LYS A 85 6.16 -12.31 -17.78
C LYS A 85 6.51 -12.85 -16.40
N TYR A 86 5.62 -12.67 -15.42
CA TYR A 86 5.91 -12.94 -14.00
C TYR A 86 4.91 -13.87 -13.32
N GLY A 87 3.85 -14.30 -14.02
CA GLY A 87 2.79 -15.15 -13.45
C GLY A 87 1.78 -14.42 -12.57
N TYR A 88 1.86 -13.09 -12.46
CA TYR A 88 0.95 -12.28 -11.66
C TYR A 88 0.50 -11.03 -12.42
N HIS A 89 -0.78 -10.70 -12.33
CA HIS A 89 -1.34 -9.50 -12.97
C HIS A 89 -0.86 -8.20 -12.34
N SER A 90 -0.49 -8.22 -11.06
CA SER A 90 -0.03 -7.04 -10.34
C SER A 90 1.34 -7.32 -9.72
N VAL A 91 2.35 -6.55 -10.13
CA VAL A 91 3.74 -6.72 -9.70
C VAL A 91 4.39 -5.37 -9.40
N THR A 92 5.38 -5.35 -8.53
CA THR A 92 6.11 -4.15 -8.10
C THR A 92 7.53 -4.49 -7.62
N THR A 93 8.23 -3.49 -7.08
CA THR A 93 9.46 -3.64 -6.30
C THR A 93 9.28 -3.01 -4.91
N PRO A 94 10.05 -3.45 -3.88
CA PRO A 94 10.05 -2.79 -2.59
C PRO A 94 10.33 -1.29 -2.69
N TYR A 95 11.26 -0.90 -3.58
CA TYR A 95 11.61 0.50 -3.81
C TYR A 95 10.43 1.30 -4.37
N GLU A 96 9.76 0.84 -5.43
CA GLU A 96 8.63 1.59 -6.00
C GLU A 96 7.44 1.65 -5.04
N MET A 97 7.18 0.60 -4.28
CA MET A 97 6.14 0.67 -3.25
C MET A 97 6.51 1.62 -2.11
N SER A 98 7.81 1.80 -1.81
CA SER A 98 8.27 2.85 -0.89
C SER A 98 8.01 4.25 -1.44
N VAL A 99 8.11 4.46 -2.76
CA VAL A 99 7.77 5.74 -3.41
C VAL A 99 6.27 6.03 -3.27
N VAL A 100 5.41 5.03 -3.47
CA VAL A 100 3.96 5.16 -3.23
C VAL A 100 3.68 5.58 -1.79
N PHE A 101 4.27 4.90 -0.81
CA PHE A 101 4.04 5.22 0.61
C PHE A 101 4.58 6.61 1.00
N LYS A 102 5.77 6.97 0.52
CA LYS A 102 6.36 8.31 0.69
C LYS A 102 5.46 9.40 0.08
N THR A 103 4.85 9.12 -1.06
CA THR A 103 3.94 10.04 -1.74
C THR A 103 2.70 10.33 -0.89
N ILE A 104 2.09 9.28 -0.33
CA ILE A 104 0.96 9.41 0.60
C ILE A 104 1.36 10.28 1.80
N TYR A 105 2.53 9.99 2.37
CA TYR A 105 3.02 10.67 3.57
C TYR A 105 3.34 12.15 3.36
N ASN A 106 3.93 12.51 2.22
CA ASN A 106 4.36 13.87 1.89
C ASN A 106 3.21 14.81 1.50
N GLU A 107 1.99 14.31 1.32
CA GLU A 107 0.77 15.09 1.09
C GLU A 107 0.69 15.89 -0.22
N ASN A 108 1.77 16.01 -0.99
CA ASN A 108 1.79 16.84 -2.20
C ASN A 108 0.90 16.29 -3.33
N TYR A 109 0.73 14.96 -3.40
CA TYR A 109 0.01 14.34 -4.52
C TYR A 109 -1.51 14.42 -4.38
N LEU A 110 -2.02 14.13 -3.17
CA LEU A 110 -3.45 14.16 -2.84
C LEU A 110 -3.92 15.45 -2.16
N GLY A 111 -3.00 16.26 -1.65
CA GLY A 111 -3.30 17.36 -0.73
C GLY A 111 -3.43 16.89 0.73
N LYS A 112 -3.38 17.85 1.66
CA LYS A 112 -3.32 17.58 3.10
C LYS A 112 -4.52 16.78 3.62
N GLU A 113 -5.72 17.14 3.21
CA GLU A 113 -6.96 16.56 3.71
C GLU A 113 -7.07 15.07 3.35
N MET A 114 -6.97 14.75 2.05
CA MET A 114 -7.08 13.36 1.58
C MET A 114 -5.91 12.50 2.05
N SER A 115 -4.68 13.05 2.10
CA SER A 115 -3.55 12.34 2.67
C SER A 115 -3.70 12.09 4.18
N ALA A 116 -4.31 13.01 4.94
CA ALA A 116 -4.57 12.79 6.36
C ALA A 116 -5.55 11.64 6.59
N ILE A 117 -6.65 11.59 5.82
CA ILE A 117 -7.62 10.48 5.87
C ILE A 117 -6.91 9.16 5.54
N LEU A 118 -6.20 9.09 4.41
CA LEU A 118 -5.55 7.84 3.99
C LEU A 118 -4.48 7.37 4.99
N LYS A 119 -3.70 8.29 5.57
CA LYS A 119 -2.74 7.96 6.63
C LYS A 119 -3.43 7.42 7.88
N GLU A 120 -4.59 7.96 8.23
CA GLU A 120 -5.34 7.51 9.40
C GLU A 120 -5.88 6.09 9.22
N GLU A 121 -6.44 5.79 8.06
CA GLU A 121 -6.91 4.42 7.76
C GLU A 121 -5.75 3.42 7.71
N LEU A 122 -4.59 3.80 7.17
CA LEU A 122 -3.38 2.98 7.20
C LEU A 122 -2.85 2.74 8.63
N ALA A 123 -3.04 3.69 9.55
CA ALA A 123 -2.63 3.54 10.94
C ALA A 123 -3.59 2.69 11.78
N HIS A 124 -4.86 2.63 11.38
CA HIS A 124 -5.92 1.87 12.04
C HIS A 124 -6.05 0.43 11.55
N THR A 125 -5.16 -0.02 10.68
CA THR A 125 -5.11 -1.41 10.21
C THR A 125 -5.10 -2.42 11.36
N ILE A 126 -5.86 -3.50 11.18
CA ILE A 126 -5.87 -4.64 12.12
C ILE A 126 -4.62 -5.53 11.95
N TRP A 127 -3.90 -5.37 10.84
CA TRP A 127 -2.74 -6.18 10.48
C TRP A 127 -1.47 -5.67 11.16
N ARG A 128 -1.19 -6.22 12.36
CA ARG A 128 -0.11 -5.76 13.25
C ARG A 128 1.05 -6.75 13.41
N ASP A 129 1.05 -7.80 12.62
CA ASP A 129 1.97 -8.92 12.76
C ASP A 129 3.34 -8.69 12.11
N GLU A 130 3.48 -7.75 11.18
CA GLU A 130 4.76 -7.51 10.48
C GLU A 130 5.50 -6.28 11.03
N ILE A 131 5.56 -5.17 10.30
CA ILE A 131 6.25 -3.95 10.73
C ILE A 131 5.77 -3.48 12.12
N PRO A 132 4.45 -3.48 12.44
CA PRO A 132 3.98 -2.97 13.72
C PRO A 132 4.33 -3.83 14.94
N ARG A 133 4.70 -5.11 14.76
CA ARG A 133 4.77 -6.11 15.85
C ARG A 133 5.62 -5.64 17.04
N PHE A 134 6.76 -5.03 16.74
CA PHE A 134 7.73 -4.55 17.74
C PHE A 134 7.74 -3.02 17.89
N MET A 135 6.76 -2.33 17.32
CA MET A 135 6.65 -0.86 17.29
C MET A 135 5.46 -0.35 18.11
N GLN A 136 5.05 -1.06 19.16
CA GLN A 136 3.80 -0.83 19.89
C GLN A 136 3.65 0.57 20.51
N LYS A 137 4.77 1.27 20.74
CA LYS A 137 4.77 2.64 21.27
C LYS A 137 4.73 3.72 20.18
N SER A 138 4.75 3.33 18.92
CA SER A 138 4.82 4.23 17.76
C SER A 138 3.54 4.11 16.94
N LYS A 139 3.15 5.21 16.28
CA LYS A 139 2.13 5.15 15.24
C LYS A 139 2.76 4.50 14.01
N VAL A 140 2.22 3.38 13.56
CA VAL A 140 2.67 2.70 12.35
C VAL A 140 1.56 2.75 11.34
N MET A 141 1.84 3.38 10.20
CA MET A 141 0.99 3.33 9.01
C MET A 141 1.58 2.27 8.11
N ASN A 142 0.85 1.20 7.80
CA ASN A 142 1.38 0.15 6.94
C ASN A 142 0.31 -0.53 6.09
N LYS A 143 0.77 -1.22 5.05
CA LYS A 143 -0.06 -2.11 4.24
C LYS A 143 0.67 -3.42 4.01
N THR A 144 0.10 -4.48 4.58
CA THR A 144 0.52 -5.86 4.37
C THR A 144 -0.03 -6.43 3.07
N GLY A 145 0.61 -7.49 2.58
CA GLY A 145 0.14 -8.32 1.49
C GLY A 145 0.64 -9.76 1.62
N GLN A 146 -0.23 -10.70 1.27
CA GLN A 146 0.05 -12.13 1.35
C GLN A 146 -0.53 -12.85 0.14
N LEU A 147 0.25 -13.78 -0.40
CA LEU A 147 -0.11 -14.78 -1.41
C LEU A 147 0.62 -16.09 -1.06
N PRO A 148 0.21 -17.24 -1.61
CA PRO A 148 0.97 -18.48 -1.43
C PRO A 148 2.46 -18.30 -1.78
N GLY A 149 3.34 -18.54 -0.80
CA GLY A 149 4.80 -18.42 -0.95
C GLY A 149 5.36 -16.99 -0.95
N MET A 150 4.55 -15.97 -0.63
CA MET A 150 4.95 -14.56 -0.68
C MET A 150 4.25 -13.74 0.41
N MET A 151 5.03 -12.94 1.14
CA MET A 151 4.50 -11.92 2.04
C MET A 151 5.25 -10.61 1.86
N CYS A 152 4.55 -9.51 2.07
CA CYS A 152 5.13 -8.17 2.10
C CYS A 152 4.47 -7.30 3.15
N ASP A 153 5.21 -6.29 3.58
CA ASP A 153 4.69 -5.17 4.34
C ASP A 153 5.48 -3.91 3.97
N VAL A 154 4.76 -2.80 3.84
CA VAL A 154 5.32 -1.49 3.54
C VAL A 154 4.67 -0.47 4.45
N GLY A 155 5.47 0.38 5.07
CA GLY A 155 4.94 1.32 6.03
C GLY A 155 5.92 2.35 6.52
N ILE A 156 5.39 3.27 7.32
CA ILE A 156 6.14 4.30 8.02
C ILE A 156 5.90 4.15 9.52
N VAL A 157 7.00 4.16 10.27
CA VAL A 157 7.01 4.24 11.73
C VAL A 157 7.19 5.71 12.13
N ASP A 158 6.21 6.24 12.85
CA ASP A 158 6.22 7.56 13.46
C ASP A 158 6.21 7.42 14.99
N ASP A 159 7.37 7.68 15.60
CA ASP A 159 7.61 7.70 17.04
C ASP A 159 7.73 9.13 17.60
N GLY A 160 7.30 10.14 16.84
CA GLY A 160 7.44 11.56 17.18
C GLY A 160 8.78 12.19 16.76
N LYS A 161 9.66 11.45 16.07
CA LYS A 161 10.95 11.97 15.54
C LYS A 161 10.95 11.98 14.00
N ASP A 162 12.10 11.73 13.37
CA ASP A 162 12.22 11.53 11.93
C ASP A 162 11.56 10.22 11.53
N ARG A 163 10.70 10.25 10.53
CA ARG A 163 9.88 9.09 10.17
C ARG A 163 10.71 8.08 9.40
N ILE A 164 10.60 6.81 9.78
CA ILE A 164 11.36 5.72 9.14
C ILE A 164 10.41 4.94 8.24
N LEU A 165 10.70 4.93 6.95
CA LEU A 165 9.98 4.14 5.95
C LEU A 165 10.66 2.77 5.79
N ILE A 166 9.87 1.70 5.92
CA ILE A 166 10.30 0.31 5.71
C ILE A 166 9.44 -0.31 4.60
N SER A 167 10.07 -1.02 3.66
CA SER A 167 9.39 -1.73 2.58
C SER A 167 10.07 -3.08 2.37
N ILE A 168 9.38 -4.16 2.72
CA ILE A 168 9.91 -5.53 2.69
C ILE A 168 8.97 -6.41 1.87
N PHE A 169 9.54 -7.12 0.89
CA PHE A 169 8.85 -8.14 0.11
C PHE A 169 9.68 -9.41 0.18
N THR A 170 9.02 -10.55 0.34
CA THR A 170 9.66 -11.85 0.51
C THR A 170 9.08 -12.87 -0.47
N THR A 171 9.89 -13.83 -0.87
CA THR A 171 9.45 -15.08 -1.51
C THR A 171 10.07 -16.21 -0.72
N SER A 172 9.27 -17.16 -0.27
CA SER A 172 9.70 -18.16 0.70
C SER A 172 8.95 -19.46 0.51
N ALA A 173 9.67 -20.59 0.64
CA ALA A 173 9.05 -21.92 0.73
C ALA A 173 8.72 -22.31 2.19
N ASN A 174 9.04 -21.45 3.16
CA ASN A 174 8.71 -21.66 4.56
C ASN A 174 7.24 -21.32 4.85
N THR A 175 6.80 -21.62 6.07
CA THR A 175 5.46 -21.26 6.54
C THR A 175 5.22 -19.74 6.53
N GLU A 176 3.96 -19.35 6.48
CA GLU A 176 3.53 -17.95 6.61
C GLU A 176 3.99 -17.37 7.96
N GLU A 177 3.87 -18.15 9.04
CA GLU A 177 4.34 -17.76 10.38
C GLU A 177 5.85 -17.45 10.38
N TYR A 178 6.68 -18.31 9.80
CA TYR A 178 8.11 -18.06 9.68
C TYR A 178 8.40 -16.77 8.90
N THR A 179 7.67 -16.55 7.81
CA THR A 179 7.88 -15.41 6.92
C THR A 179 7.42 -14.11 7.59
N SER A 180 6.29 -14.12 8.29
CA SER A 180 5.83 -13.00 9.13
C SER A 180 6.85 -12.68 10.25
N ASN A 181 7.35 -13.71 10.95
CA ASN A 181 8.43 -13.57 11.93
C ASN A 181 9.69 -12.94 11.33
N PHE A 182 10.06 -13.33 10.11
CA PHE A 182 11.20 -12.75 9.41
C PHE A 182 10.98 -11.26 9.13
N ILE A 183 9.83 -10.88 8.57
CA ILE A 183 9.51 -9.47 8.26
C ILE A 183 9.50 -8.63 9.53
N ALA A 184 8.85 -9.08 10.60
CA ALA A 184 8.78 -8.37 11.87
C ALA A 184 10.18 -8.14 12.47
N ASN A 185 11.01 -9.19 12.54
CA ASN A 185 12.36 -9.10 13.08
C ASN A 185 13.28 -8.20 12.24
N LEU A 186 13.20 -8.30 10.91
CA LEU A 186 13.97 -7.46 10.01
C LEU A 186 13.56 -6.00 10.13
N SER A 187 12.26 -5.72 10.22
CA SER A 187 11.72 -4.36 10.40
C SER A 187 12.23 -3.73 11.71
N ALA A 188 12.21 -4.48 12.81
CA ALA A 188 12.74 -4.02 14.09
C ALA A 188 14.25 -3.72 14.03
N LYS A 189 15.03 -4.60 13.40
CA LYS A 189 16.47 -4.39 13.20
C LYS A 189 16.75 -3.14 12.36
N ALA A 190 16.05 -2.98 11.23
CA ALA A 190 16.20 -1.84 10.34
C ALA A 190 15.85 -0.52 11.05
N TYR A 191 14.72 -0.48 11.75
CA TYR A 191 14.29 0.67 12.54
C TYR A 191 15.34 1.05 13.60
N ASN A 192 15.78 0.07 14.41
CA ASN A 192 16.77 0.32 15.46
C ASN A 192 18.10 0.83 14.89
N ALA A 193 18.56 0.28 13.76
CA ALA A 193 19.80 0.72 13.11
C ALA A 193 19.74 2.14 12.51
N LEU A 194 18.55 2.58 12.11
CA LEU A 194 18.32 3.93 11.58
C LEU A 194 18.05 4.95 12.69
N ARG A 195 17.38 4.54 13.78
CA ARG A 195 17.02 5.43 14.90
C ARG A 195 18.19 5.74 15.84
N THR A 196 19.22 4.90 15.85
CA THR A 196 20.47 5.15 16.60
C THR A 196 21.40 6.15 15.90
N ARG A 197 21.06 6.58 14.68
CA ARG A 197 21.73 7.67 13.97
C ARG A 197 21.02 8.98 14.24
#